data_AF-A0A378UJY6-F1
#
_entry.id   AF-A0A378UJY6-F1
#
_cell.length_a   1.000
_cell.length_b   1.000
_cell.length_c   1.000
_cell.angle_alpha   90.00
_cell.angle_beta   90.00
_cell.angle_gamma   90.00
#
_symmetry.space_group_name_H-M   'P 1'
#
loop_
_entity.id
_entity.type
_entity.pdbx_description
1 polymer ?
#
loop_
_entity_poly.entity_id
_entity_poly.type
_entity_poly.pdbx_seq_one_letter_code
_entity_poly.pdbx_strand_id
1 'polypeptide(L)'
;MNLFNLRTLLGLTTTEAGQLLHVTRRTWELWESGKQKIPPAKEELLLKKIDLYHDNSSNDVVVIIQKTGLSEIPLDVVGSRNFLACDTIGNDEYIVKSLAIDKQSLRPYVHKTRFLGTYNQTALKHFSNWKSQLSD
;
A
#
# COMPACT_ATOMS: atom_id res chain seq x y z
N MET A 1 -11.05 8.30 18.56
CA MET A 1 -10.57 8.06 17.18
C MET A 1 -10.00 9.36 16.63
N ASN A 2 -8.77 9.38 16.11
CA ASN A 2 -8.16 10.58 15.52
C ASN A 2 -8.41 10.59 14.00
N LEU A 3 -9.30 11.48 13.53
CA LEU A 3 -9.72 11.56 12.13
C LEU A 3 -8.61 12.03 11.19
N PHE A 4 -7.68 12.85 11.67
CA PHE A 4 -6.51 13.27 10.89
C PHE A 4 -5.63 12.06 10.57
N ASN A 5 -5.28 11.28 11.58
CA ASN A 5 -4.44 10.08 11.40
C ASN A 5 -5.11 9.06 10.48
N LEU A 6 -6.42 8.86 10.65
CA LEU A 6 -7.21 7.97 9.80
C LEU A 6 -7.16 8.42 8.33
N ARG A 7 -7.44 9.70 8.07
CA ARG A 7 -7.42 10.26 6.72
C ARG A 7 -6.04 10.13 6.07
N THR A 8 -4.97 10.45 6.82
CA THR A 8 -3.60 10.32 6.31
C THR A 8 -3.21 8.88 6.02
N LEU A 9 -3.67 7.93 6.84
CA LEU A 9 -3.41 6.51 6.64
C LEU A 9 -4.10 5.97 5.38
N LEU A 10 -5.28 6.52 5.06
CA LEU A 10 -6.03 6.21 3.84
C LEU A 10 -5.55 7.01 2.60
N GLY A 11 -4.55 7.89 2.75
CA GLY A 11 -4.03 8.71 1.65
C GLY A 11 -5.03 9.75 1.11
N LEU A 12 -6.03 10.12 1.91
CA LEU A 12 -7.11 11.02 1.48
C LEU A 12 -6.78 12.49 1.78
N THR A 13 -7.21 13.39 0.90
CA THR A 13 -7.30 14.82 1.19
C THR A 13 -8.50 15.11 2.09
N THR A 14 -8.49 16.26 2.75
CA THR A 14 -9.61 16.71 3.61
C THR A 14 -10.93 16.82 2.84
N THR A 15 -10.86 17.20 1.57
CA THR A 15 -12.02 17.28 0.67
C THR A 15 -12.59 15.89 0.37
N GLU A 16 -11.74 14.94 0.00
CA GLU A 16 -12.16 13.56 -0.32
C GLU A 16 -12.74 12.86 0.90
N ALA A 17 -12.15 13.08 2.08
CA ALA A 17 -12.66 12.53 3.34
C ALA A 17 -14.05 13.10 3.70
N GLY A 18 -14.27 14.40 3.47
CA GLY A 18 -15.60 15.00 3.60
C GLY A 18 -16.61 14.42 2.61
N GLN A 19 -16.23 14.25 1.35
CA GLN A 19 -17.07 13.65 0.31
C GLN A 19 -17.48 12.21 0.64
N LEU A 20 -16.57 11.44 1.27
CA LEU A 20 -16.79 10.07 1.73
C LEU A 20 -18.00 9.93 2.65
N LEU A 21 -18.28 10.97 3.43
CA LEU A 21 -19.42 11.04 4.35
C LEU A 21 -20.50 12.02 3.91
N HIS A 22 -20.45 12.50 2.67
CA HIS A 22 -21.36 13.50 2.12
C HIS A 22 -21.44 14.77 3.00
N VAL A 23 -20.29 15.27 3.44
CA VAL A 23 -20.17 16.52 4.18
C VAL A 23 -19.18 17.46 3.50
N THR A 24 -19.27 18.74 3.84
CA THR A 24 -18.33 19.73 3.32
C THR A 24 -16.94 19.53 3.92
N ARG A 25 -15.90 19.97 3.21
CA ARG A 25 -14.52 20.04 3.72
C ARG A 25 -14.45 20.75 5.08
N ARG A 26 -15.15 21.88 5.23
CA ARG A 26 -15.19 22.66 6.47
C ARG A 26 -15.74 21.85 7.65
N THR A 27 -16.81 21.08 7.41
CA THR A 27 -17.39 20.19 8.43
C THR A 27 -16.38 19.14 8.87
N TRP A 28 -15.66 18.54 7.94
CA TRP A 28 -14.60 17.57 8.25
C TRP A 28 -13.47 18.19 9.08
N GLU A 29 -12.98 19.37 8.72
CA GLU A 29 -11.93 20.10 9.47
C GLU A 29 -12.35 20.41 10.91
N LEU A 30 -13.64 20.72 11.15
CA LEU A 30 -14.18 20.92 12.50
C LEU A 30 -14.16 19.64 13.32
N TRP A 31 -14.41 18.48 12.70
CA TRP A 31 -14.30 17.19 13.37
C TRP A 31 -12.84 16.80 13.63
N GLU A 32 -11.94 16.99 12.66
CA GLU A 32 -10.51 16.72 12.83
C GLU A 32 -9.88 17.55 13.94
N SER A 33 -10.22 18.84 14.01
CA SER A 33 -9.72 19.75 15.04
C SER A 33 -10.36 19.53 16.42
N GLY A 34 -11.37 18.66 16.52
CA GLY A 34 -12.11 18.41 17.76
C GLY A 34 -13.05 19.56 18.17
N LYS A 35 -13.16 20.62 17.36
CA LYS A 35 -14.07 21.76 17.59
C LYS A 35 -15.54 21.34 17.54
N GLN A 36 -15.85 20.27 16.80
CA GLN A 36 -17.18 19.68 16.73
C GLN A 36 -17.07 18.16 16.83
N LYS A 37 -17.98 17.53 17.59
CA LYS A 37 -18.08 16.07 17.63
C LYS A 37 -18.73 15.54 16.35
N ILE A 38 -18.24 14.39 15.88
CA ILE A 38 -18.87 13.66 14.78
C ILE A 38 -20.24 13.13 15.26
N PRO A 39 -21.32 13.28 14.46
CA PRO A 39 -22.60 12.64 14.78
C PRO A 39 -22.49 11.11 14.73
N PRO A 40 -23.16 10.36 15.62
CA PRO A 40 -23.06 8.89 15.67
C PRO A 40 -23.33 8.20 14.32
N ALA A 41 -24.34 8.65 13.57
CA ALA A 41 -24.65 8.08 12.26
C ALA A 41 -23.53 8.31 11.22
N LYS A 42 -22.77 9.41 11.34
CA LYS A 42 -21.61 9.69 10.46
C LYS A 42 -20.40 8.87 10.89
N GLU A 43 -20.24 8.63 12.19
CA GLU A 43 -19.21 7.74 12.73
C GLU A 43 -19.43 6.28 12.28
N GLU A 44 -20.65 5.77 12.36
CA GLU A 44 -20.99 4.43 11.88
C GLU A 44 -20.77 4.30 10.36
N LEU A 45 -21.21 5.30 9.59
CA LEU A 45 -20.96 5.34 8.14
C LEU A 45 -19.46 5.35 7.82
N LEU A 46 -18.67 6.10 8.59
CA LEU A 46 -17.22 6.15 8.45
C LEU A 46 -16.59 4.78 8.65
N LEU A 47 -16.95 4.08 9.73
CA LEU A 47 -16.45 2.72 9.99
C LEU A 47 -16.80 1.76 8.86
N LYS A 48 -18.06 1.75 8.41
CA LYS A 48 -18.50 0.92 7.26
C LYS A 48 -17.73 1.24 5.98
N LYS A 49 -17.42 2.51 5.72
CA LYS A 49 -16.64 2.91 4.54
C LYS A 49 -15.17 2.52 4.69
N ILE A 50 -14.58 2.65 5.88
CA ILE A 50 -13.21 2.21 6.16
C ILE A 50 -13.05 0.71 5.92
N ASP A 51 -14.01 -0.10 6.37
CA ASP A 51 -13.97 -1.56 6.14
C ASP A 51 -13.96 -1.89 4.64
N LEU A 52 -14.75 -1.18 3.83
CA LEU A 52 -14.73 -1.30 2.36
C LEU A 52 -13.43 -0.80 1.72
N TYR A 53 -12.75 0.18 2.33
CA TYR A 53 -11.43 0.63 1.90
C TYR A 53 -10.34 -0.38 2.27
N HIS A 54 -10.48 -1.05 3.42
CA HIS A 54 -9.62 -2.14 3.83
C HIS A 54 -9.76 -3.35 2.90
N ASP A 55 -10.97 -3.64 2.41
CA ASP A 55 -11.24 -4.71 1.45
C ASP A 55 -10.70 -4.38 0.04
N ASN A 56 -10.57 -3.09 -0.30
CA ASN A 56 -9.98 -2.63 -1.56
C ASN A 56 -8.46 -2.38 -1.50
N SER A 57 -7.87 -2.26 -0.32
CA SER A 57 -6.41 -2.28 -0.13
C SER A 57 -6.00 -3.73 0.13
N SER A 58 -5.94 -4.54 -0.92
CA SER A 58 -5.54 -5.93 -0.76
C SER A 58 -4.18 -5.96 -0.06
N ASN A 59 -4.09 -6.65 1.09
CA ASN A 59 -2.81 -7.00 1.72
C ASN A 59 -2.15 -8.11 0.91
N ASP A 60 -2.12 -7.94 -0.41
CA ASP A 60 -1.57 -8.92 -1.32
C ASP A 60 -0.09 -9.02 -1.04
N VAL A 61 0.34 -10.25 -0.90
CA VAL A 61 1.73 -10.61 -0.75
C VAL A 61 2.06 -11.56 -1.89
N VAL A 62 3.13 -11.25 -2.61
CA VAL A 62 3.67 -12.12 -3.65
C VAL A 62 5.01 -12.67 -3.20
N VAL A 63 5.20 -13.97 -3.44
CA VAL A 63 6.48 -14.63 -3.24
C VAL A 63 7.21 -14.61 -4.59
N ILE A 64 8.43 -14.07 -4.58
CA ILE A 64 9.34 -14.14 -5.71
C ILE A 64 10.11 -15.44 -5.59
N ILE A 65 10.15 -16.21 -6.67
CA ILE A 65 10.83 -17.50 -6.72
C ILE A 65 12.02 -17.47 -7.66
N GLN A 66 13.01 -18.28 -7.33
CA GLN A 66 14.13 -18.64 -8.18
C GLN A 66 14.00 -20.11 -8.58
N LYS A 67 14.21 -20.41 -9.86
CA LYS A 67 14.24 -21.79 -10.34
C LYS A 67 15.68 -22.28 -10.46
N THR A 68 15.96 -23.42 -9.83
CA THR A 68 17.27 -24.09 -9.89
C THR A 68 17.04 -25.54 -10.32
N GLY A 69 17.21 -25.81 -11.60
CA GLY A 69 16.87 -27.11 -12.20
C GLY A 69 15.37 -27.40 -12.10
N LEU A 70 15.00 -28.44 -11.35
CA LEU A 70 13.60 -28.82 -11.11
C LEU A 70 13.00 -28.20 -9.84
N SER A 71 13.79 -27.48 -9.04
CA SER A 71 13.34 -26.91 -7.76
C SER A 71 12.97 -25.44 -7.90
N GLU A 72 11.93 -25.04 -7.17
CA GLU A 72 11.50 -23.65 -7.00
C GLU A 72 11.80 -23.23 -5.56
N ILE A 73 12.63 -22.20 -5.41
CA ILE A 73 13.13 -21.73 -4.12
C ILE A 73 12.59 -20.30 -3.92
N PRO A 74 11.94 -20.00 -2.78
CA PRO A 74 11.53 -18.63 -2.48
C PRO A 74 12.77 -17.75 -2.32
N LEU A 75 12.82 -16.68 -3.11
CA LEU A 75 13.88 -15.69 -3.11
C LEU A 75 13.54 -14.51 -2.20
N ASP A 76 12.30 -14.03 -2.27
CA ASP A 76 11.83 -12.85 -1.51
C ASP A 76 10.30 -12.83 -1.39
N VAL A 77 9.79 -11.97 -0.51
CA VAL A 77 8.35 -11.76 -0.26
C VAL A 77 8.06 -10.27 -0.28
N VAL A 78 7.19 -9.85 -1.19
CA VAL A 78 6.83 -8.43 -1.38
C VAL A 78 5.34 -8.24 -1.16
N GLY A 79 4.99 -7.32 -0.28
CA GLY A 79 3.60 -6.91 -0.04
C GLY A 79 3.24 -5.63 -0.80
N SER A 80 1.95 -5.47 -1.10
CA SER A 80 1.42 -4.26 -1.73
C SER A 80 1.77 -2.98 -0.95
N ARG A 81 1.88 -3.08 0.38
CA ARG A 81 2.17 -1.96 1.29
C ARG A 81 3.64 -1.53 1.34
N ASN A 82 4.56 -2.44 1.07
CA ASN A 82 5.99 -2.13 1.07
C ASN A 82 6.59 -2.11 -0.33
N PHE A 83 5.81 -2.38 -1.36
CA PHE A 83 6.22 -2.24 -2.75
C PHE A 83 6.53 -0.77 -3.08
N LEU A 84 7.69 -0.54 -3.71
CA LEU A 84 8.10 0.79 -4.17
C LEU A 84 8.05 0.88 -5.69
N ALA A 85 8.70 -0.05 -6.40
CA ALA A 85 8.72 -0.09 -7.87
C ALA A 85 9.21 -1.47 -8.38
N CYS A 86 9.02 -1.73 -9.67
CA CYS A 86 9.62 -2.86 -10.38
C CYS A 86 10.19 -2.37 -11.71
N ASP A 87 11.51 -2.49 -11.90
CA ASP A 87 12.18 -2.04 -13.13
C ASP A 87 12.60 -3.24 -13.98
N THR A 88 12.49 -3.11 -15.30
CA THR A 88 13.10 -4.04 -16.25
C THR A 88 14.56 -3.66 -16.49
N ILE A 89 15.49 -4.60 -16.31
CA ILE A 89 16.94 -4.39 -16.49
C ILE A 89 17.53 -5.19 -17.67
N GLY A 90 16.73 -6.08 -18.27
CA GLY A 90 17.10 -6.90 -19.43
C GLY A 90 15.86 -7.53 -20.06
N ASN A 91 16.04 -8.43 -21.04
CA ASN A 91 14.92 -9.00 -21.80
C ASN A 91 13.90 -9.79 -20.95
N ASP A 92 14.34 -10.40 -19.84
CA ASP A 92 13.47 -11.11 -18.88
C ASP A 92 13.94 -10.93 -17.43
N GLU A 93 14.76 -9.91 -17.17
CA GLU A 93 15.33 -9.64 -15.85
C GLU A 93 14.69 -8.38 -15.25
N TYR A 94 14.27 -8.52 -13.99
CA TYR A 94 13.57 -7.48 -13.25
C TYR A 94 14.23 -7.22 -11.91
N ILE A 95 14.11 -5.99 -11.43
CA ILE A 95 14.42 -5.60 -10.05
C ILE A 95 13.15 -5.10 -9.39
N VAL A 96 12.66 -5.83 -8.38
CA VAL A 96 11.67 -5.26 -7.46
C VAL A 96 12.38 -4.45 -6.38
N LYS A 97 11.79 -3.32 -6.01
CA LYS A 97 12.21 -2.47 -4.90
C LYS A 97 11.12 -2.50 -3.84
N SER A 98 11.48 -2.80 -2.61
CA SER A 98 10.56 -2.78 -1.47
C SER A 98 11.18 -2.04 -0.28
N LEU A 99 10.33 -1.46 0.56
CA LEU A 99 10.74 -0.86 1.82
C LEU A 99 10.94 -1.97 2.86
N ALA A 100 12.11 -1.99 3.47
CA ALA A 100 12.48 -2.93 4.52
C ALA A 100 13.07 -2.18 5.73
N ILE A 101 13.19 -2.88 6.85
CA ILE A 101 13.81 -2.37 8.07
C ILE A 101 15.05 -3.18 8.35
N ASP A 102 16.19 -2.50 8.50
CA ASP A 102 17.42 -3.13 8.94
C ASP A 102 17.29 -3.53 10.42
N LYS A 103 17.47 -4.81 10.73
CA LYS A 103 17.19 -5.34 12.07
C LYS A 103 18.17 -4.83 13.14
N GLN A 104 19.37 -4.40 12.76
CA GLN A 104 20.39 -3.96 13.70
C GLN A 104 20.25 -2.47 14.03
N SER A 105 20.09 -1.65 12.99
CA SER A 105 19.99 -0.19 13.10
C SER A 105 18.56 0.32 13.26
N LEU A 106 17.55 -0.53 13.01
CA LEU A 106 16.13 -0.19 12.96
C LEU A 106 15.78 0.91 11.95
N ARG A 107 16.67 1.17 10.98
CA ARG A 107 16.46 2.19 9.96
C ARG A 107 15.77 1.61 8.74
N PRO A 108 14.84 2.35 8.12
CA PRO A 108 14.26 1.95 6.85
C PRO A 108 15.32 1.99 5.75
N TYR A 109 15.26 1.04 4.83
CA TYR A 109 16.09 1.01 3.63
C TYR A 109 15.32 0.42 2.44
N VAL A 110 15.79 0.68 1.22
CA VAL A 110 15.24 0.10 0.01
C VAL A 110 15.91 -1.25 -0.25
N HIS A 111 15.17 -2.33 -0.03
CA HIS A 111 15.56 -3.66 -0.43
C HIS A 111 15.35 -3.84 -1.93
N LYS A 112 16.27 -4.55 -2.60
CA LYS A 112 16.24 -4.76 -4.05
C LYS A 112 16.46 -6.23 -4.34
N THR A 113 15.52 -6.84 -5.05
CA THR A 113 15.57 -8.26 -5.41
C THR A 113 15.55 -8.40 -6.93
N ARG A 114 16.57 -9.07 -7.46
CA ARG A 114 16.68 -9.42 -8.88
C ARG A 114 15.99 -10.75 -9.13
N PHE A 115 15.17 -10.85 -10.16
CA PHE A 115 14.49 -12.10 -10.51
C PHE A 115 14.19 -12.20 -12.01
N LEU A 116 13.89 -13.42 -12.48
CA LEU A 116 13.49 -13.69 -13.86
C LEU A 116 11.98 -13.67 -14.01
N GLY A 117 11.49 -12.93 -15.01
CA GLY A 117 10.07 -12.77 -15.29
C GLY A 117 9.40 -14.08 -15.72
N THR A 118 10.10 -14.93 -16.48
CA THR A 118 9.62 -16.25 -16.94
C THR A 118 9.05 -17.10 -15.81
N TYR A 119 9.60 -17.01 -14.59
CA TYR A 119 9.14 -17.79 -13.44
C TYR A 119 8.22 -17.01 -12.48
N ASN A 120 8.03 -15.70 -12.71
CA ASN A 120 7.39 -14.80 -11.75
C ASN A 120 6.27 -13.97 -12.40
N GLN A 121 5.56 -14.52 -13.39
CA GLN A 121 4.49 -13.81 -14.10
C GLN A 121 3.38 -13.30 -13.18
N THR A 122 3.02 -14.08 -12.14
CA THR A 122 2.06 -13.67 -11.12
C THR A 122 2.55 -12.42 -10.39
N ALA A 123 3.81 -12.40 -9.95
CA ALA A 123 4.41 -11.24 -9.29
C ALA A 123 4.39 -10.02 -10.21
N LEU A 124 4.76 -10.15 -11.49
CA LEU A 124 4.72 -9.06 -12.47
C LEU A 124 3.31 -8.48 -12.64
N LYS A 125 2.28 -9.34 -12.70
CA LYS A 125 0.87 -8.90 -12.77
C LYS A 125 0.45 -8.11 -11.52
N HIS A 126 0.90 -8.51 -10.34
CA HIS A 126 0.62 -7.73 -9.12
C HIS A 126 1.38 -6.40 -9.13
N PHE A 127 2.66 -6.40 -9.49
CA PHE A 127 3.48 -5.19 -9.54
C PHE A 127 2.96 -4.15 -10.54
N SER A 128 2.39 -4.57 -11.68
CA SER A 128 1.76 -3.64 -12.63
C SER A 128 0.48 -3.00 -12.10
N ASN A 129 -0.20 -3.66 -11.16
CA ASN A 129 -1.45 -3.18 -10.57
C ASN A 129 -1.22 -2.36 -9.30
N TRP A 130 -0.06 -2.52 -8.65
CA TRP A 130 0.27 -1.77 -7.45
C TRP A 130 0.80 -0.37 -7.81
N LYS A 131 0.29 0.65 -7.11
CA LYS A 131 0.74 2.02 -7.30
C LYS A 131 2.18 2.17 -6.81
N SER A 132 3.10 2.46 -7.72
CA SER A 132 4.49 2.79 -7.35
C SER A 132 4.50 4.01 -6.42
N GLN A 133 5.27 3.92 -5.33
CA GLN A 133 5.45 5.03 -4.38
C GLN A 133 6.66 5.90 -4.71
N LEU A 134 7.44 5.51 -5.71
CA LEU A 134 8.52 6.32 -6.28
C LEU A 134 7.99 6.93 -7.58
N SER A 135 7.43 8.13 -7.49
CA SER A 135 7.20 8.97 -8.67
C SER A 135 8.56 9.45 -9.20
N ASP A 136 8.74 9.41 -10.51
CA ASP A 136 9.77 10.20 -11.23
C ASP A 136 9.62 11.70 -10.95
#